data_AF-A0A2E5X3S9-F1
#
_entry.id   AF-A0A2E5X3S9-F1
#
_cell.length_a   1.000
_cell.length_b   1.000
_cell.length_c   1.000
_cell.angle_alpha   90.00
_cell.angle_beta   90.00
_cell.angle_gamma   90.00
#
_symmetry.space_group_name_H-M   'P 1'
#
loop_
_entity.id
_entity.type
_entity.pdbx_description
1 polymer ?
#
loop_
_entity_poly.entity_id
_entity_poly.type
_entity_poly.pdbx_seq_one_letter_code
_entity_poly.pdbx_strand_id
1 'polypeptide(L)'
;MGLNLTFCLAPLLSALTQGAGGDEWPRIWSLCQAVRGDAAVISRLSECLEDADSGVREEVASFHLLRAQGGHPELVNCVSLPSLEEGAAWAFSLALSPGEALDAALCLALDEGPPDAMAPVLKRGYERFMLHSSAASGAQAVSLAEALHRRARAVWSGMNLAISRTRAGDYVGASETLSELLKGELSDADLAVMRSRLSLVYFGRGGLVMARGHLGAGLTQGSGDSGIVLGLIAIEGGHWGRSRVLFRSALARDPRQAWAGRGWGLSMVPRTQRLTN
;
A
#
# COMPACT_ATOMS: atom_id res chain seq x y z
N MET A 1 16.43 -25.41 26.07
CA MET A 1 17.17 -24.27 26.64
C MET A 1 16.15 -23.25 27.09
N GLY A 2 15.87 -23.15 28.39
CA GLY A 2 14.99 -22.10 28.92
C GLY A 2 15.75 -20.79 28.96
N LEU A 3 15.34 -19.80 28.16
CA LEU A 3 15.81 -18.43 28.31
C LEU A 3 15.41 -17.95 29.71
N ASN A 4 16.37 -17.40 30.45
CA ASN A 4 16.13 -16.92 31.81
C ASN A 4 15.35 -15.60 31.75
N LEU A 5 14.02 -15.70 31.61
CA LEU A 5 13.08 -14.59 31.36
C LEU A 5 13.11 -13.52 32.46
N THR A 6 13.60 -13.85 33.66
CA THR A 6 13.72 -12.93 34.79
C THR A 6 14.70 -11.77 34.53
N PHE A 7 15.73 -11.97 33.70
CA PHE A 7 16.69 -10.92 33.33
C PHE A 7 16.18 -9.98 32.22
N CYS A 8 15.10 -10.36 31.53
CA CYS A 8 14.58 -9.65 30.37
C CYS A 8 13.43 -8.67 30.69
N LEU A 9 12.87 -8.75 31.89
CA LEU A 9 11.73 -7.95 32.33
C LEU A 9 12.08 -6.52 32.77
N ALA A 10 13.24 -6.32 33.40
CA ALA A 10 13.63 -5.00 33.89
C ALA A 10 13.86 -3.96 32.77
N PRO A 11 14.50 -4.29 31.63
CA PRO A 11 14.58 -3.39 30.48
C PRO A 11 13.20 -3.10 29.89
N LEU A 12 12.31 -4.09 29.87
CA LEU A 12 10.96 -3.97 29.34
C LEU A 12 10.09 -3.01 30.14
N LEU A 13 10.22 -3.06 31.46
CA LEU A 13 9.55 -2.16 32.39
C LEU A 13 10.15 -0.75 32.38
N SER A 14 11.48 -0.64 32.33
CA SER A 14 12.18 0.64 32.21
C SER A 14 11.84 1.36 30.91
N ALA A 15 11.69 0.61 29.82
CA ALA A 15 11.34 1.12 28.50
C ALA A 15 9.92 1.65 28.39
N LEU A 16 8.96 0.90 28.95
CA LEU A 16 7.54 1.28 28.98
C LEU A 16 7.31 2.53 29.83
N THR A 17 8.10 2.71 30.91
CA THR A 17 7.89 3.80 31.89
C THR A 17 8.80 5.02 31.69
N GLN A 18 10.00 4.86 31.09
CA GLN A 18 10.98 5.95 31.00
C GLN A 18 11.30 6.39 29.56
N GLY A 19 10.65 5.81 28.55
CA GLY A 19 10.97 6.08 27.14
C GLY A 19 12.31 5.45 26.76
N ALA A 20 12.32 4.14 26.58
CA ALA A 20 13.53 3.41 26.17
C ALA A 20 14.19 4.00 24.92
N GLY A 21 15.52 4.03 24.92
CA GLY A 21 16.31 4.26 23.72
C GLY A 21 16.03 3.19 22.64
N GLY A 22 16.20 3.56 21.37
CA GLY A 22 15.71 2.80 20.20
C GLY A 22 16.12 1.31 20.12
N ASP A 23 17.24 0.91 20.73
CA ASP A 23 17.72 -0.49 20.67
C ASP A 23 16.95 -1.46 21.60
N GLU A 24 16.16 -0.96 22.56
CA GLU A 24 15.49 -1.82 23.56
C GLU A 24 14.11 -2.30 23.10
N TRP A 25 13.39 -1.52 22.29
CA TRP A 25 12.04 -1.85 21.82
C TRP A 25 11.93 -3.13 20.98
N PRO A 26 12.86 -3.43 20.05
CA PRO A 26 12.84 -4.71 19.33
C PRO A 26 13.00 -5.93 20.26
N ARG A 27 13.81 -5.81 21.32
CA ARG A 27 13.97 -6.85 22.34
C ARG A 27 12.72 -7.02 23.19
N ILE A 28 12.13 -5.90 23.59
CA ILE A 28 10.90 -5.86 24.38
C ILE A 28 9.75 -6.52 23.66
N TRP A 29 9.64 -6.26 22.37
CA TRP A 29 8.61 -6.88 21.57
C TRP A 29 8.89 -8.35 21.29
N SER A 30 10.15 -8.72 21.03
CA SER A 30 10.55 -10.12 20.94
C SER A 30 10.18 -10.88 22.22
N LEU A 31 10.30 -10.23 23.39
CA LEU A 31 9.83 -10.73 24.67
C LEU A 31 8.30 -10.82 24.72
N CYS A 32 7.52 -9.78 24.43
CA CYS A 32 6.06 -9.86 24.43
C CYS A 32 5.52 -10.95 23.50
N GLN A 33 6.20 -11.22 22.37
CA GLN A 33 5.87 -12.34 21.47
C GLN A 33 6.31 -13.70 22.03
N ALA A 34 7.50 -13.78 22.63
CA ALA A 34 8.06 -15.01 23.20
C ALA A 34 7.37 -15.43 24.51
N VAL A 35 6.79 -14.49 25.24
CA VAL A 35 6.16 -14.65 26.56
C VAL A 35 4.75 -15.24 26.48
N ARG A 36 4.24 -15.58 25.29
CA ARG A 36 2.98 -16.31 25.16
C ARG A 36 2.94 -17.53 26.10
N GLY A 37 2.20 -17.40 27.20
CA GLY A 37 1.99 -18.45 28.19
C GLY A 37 2.91 -18.44 29.43
N ASP A 38 3.84 -17.49 29.60
CA ASP A 38 4.58 -17.36 30.86
C ASP A 38 3.84 -16.44 31.85
N ALA A 39 3.06 -17.06 32.74
CA ALA A 39 2.24 -16.37 33.73
C ALA A 39 3.04 -15.44 34.67
N ALA A 40 4.31 -15.76 34.97
CA ALA A 40 5.12 -14.96 35.89
C ALA A 40 5.55 -13.63 35.25
N VAL A 41 5.87 -13.65 33.96
CA VAL A 41 6.24 -12.46 33.20
C VAL A 41 5.02 -11.56 33.00
N ILE A 42 3.88 -12.17 32.69
CA ILE A 42 2.60 -11.46 32.55
C ILE A 42 2.20 -10.76 33.86
N SER A 43 2.28 -11.44 35.00
CA SER A 43 1.93 -10.86 36.31
C SER A 43 2.77 -9.62 36.63
N ARG A 44 4.09 -9.70 36.43
CA ARG A 44 4.99 -8.56 36.65
C ARG A 44 4.72 -7.39 35.71
N LEU A 45 4.35 -7.68 34.47
CA LEU A 45 3.97 -6.63 33.51
C LEU A 45 2.69 -5.91 33.91
N SER A 46 1.70 -6.66 34.42
CA SER A 46 0.47 -6.08 34.96
C SER A 46 0.76 -5.16 36.15
N GLU A 47 1.51 -5.63 37.14
CA GLU A 47 1.86 -4.85 38.34
C GLU A 47 2.50 -3.50 38.01
N CYS A 48 3.37 -3.44 37.01
CA CYS A 48 4.02 -2.18 36.65
C CYS A 48 3.17 -1.24 35.79
N LEU A 49 2.15 -1.75 35.11
CA LEU A 49 1.19 -0.89 34.41
C LEU A 49 0.18 -0.27 35.39
N GLU A 50 -0.11 -0.92 36.52
CA GLU A 50 -1.00 -0.38 37.56
C GLU A 50 -0.49 0.95 38.16
N ASP A 51 0.83 1.16 38.16
CA ASP A 51 1.48 2.37 38.70
C ASP A 51 1.79 3.44 37.64
N ALA A 52 1.47 3.20 36.36
CA ALA A 52 1.78 4.12 35.27
C ALA A 52 0.76 5.27 35.16
N ASP A 53 1.21 6.44 34.68
CA ASP A 53 0.32 7.57 34.40
C ASP A 53 -0.62 7.27 33.23
N SER A 54 -1.92 7.52 33.43
CA SER A 54 -2.97 7.23 32.44
C SER A 54 -2.77 8.00 31.13
N GLY A 55 -2.41 7.26 30.08
CA GLY A 55 -2.21 7.79 28.75
C GLY A 55 -2.18 6.71 27.67
N VAL A 56 -2.18 7.14 26.41
CA VAL A 56 -2.24 6.23 25.24
C VAL A 56 -1.13 5.17 25.26
N ARG A 57 0.06 5.50 25.78
CA ARG A 57 1.18 4.54 25.93
C ARG A 57 0.81 3.38 26.85
N GLU A 58 0.19 3.67 27.99
CA GLU A 58 -0.29 2.65 28.94
C GLU A 58 -1.40 1.82 28.32
N GLU A 59 -2.38 2.46 27.66
CA GLU A 59 -3.47 1.74 26.98
C GLU A 59 -2.94 0.78 25.89
N VAL A 60 -1.95 1.20 25.10
CA VAL A 60 -1.29 0.35 24.11
C VAL A 60 -0.53 -0.80 24.77
N ALA A 61 0.15 -0.57 25.90
CA ALA A 61 0.82 -1.62 26.64
C ALA A 61 -0.17 -2.64 27.22
N SER A 62 -1.25 -2.17 27.83
CA SER A 62 -2.38 -2.97 28.35
C SER A 62 -3.04 -3.80 27.25
N PHE A 63 -3.25 -3.22 26.05
CA PHE A 63 -3.72 -3.95 24.87
C PHE A 63 -2.81 -5.16 24.56
N HIS A 64 -1.50 -4.96 24.49
CA HIS A 64 -0.60 -6.08 24.15
C HIS A 64 -0.49 -7.12 25.26
N LEU A 65 -0.56 -6.70 26.53
CA LEU A 65 -0.56 -7.61 27.67
C LEU A 65 -1.79 -8.52 27.69
N LEU A 66 -2.98 -7.95 27.53
CA LEU A 66 -4.24 -8.70 27.42
C LEU A 66 -4.19 -9.69 26.23
N ARG A 67 -3.61 -9.28 25.11
CA ARG A 67 -3.42 -10.16 23.95
C ARG A 67 -2.43 -11.30 24.23
N ALA A 68 -1.36 -11.04 24.98
CA ALA A 68 -0.38 -12.06 25.39
C ALA A 68 -0.98 -13.10 26.34
N GLN A 69 -1.96 -12.68 27.17
CA GLN A 69 -2.80 -13.55 28.01
C GLN A 69 -3.82 -14.39 27.22
N GLY A 70 -3.88 -14.22 25.89
CA GLY A 70 -4.87 -14.89 25.03
C GLY A 70 -6.21 -14.17 24.93
N GLY A 71 -6.32 -12.96 25.47
CA GLY A 71 -7.51 -12.12 25.34
C GLY A 71 -7.67 -11.48 23.96
N HIS A 72 -8.83 -10.86 23.76
CA HIS A 72 -9.19 -10.09 22.57
C HIS A 72 -9.50 -8.64 22.97
N PRO A 73 -8.48 -7.85 23.34
CA PRO A 73 -8.68 -6.48 23.80
C PRO A 73 -9.27 -5.59 22.69
N GLU A 74 -10.08 -4.61 23.11
CA GLU A 74 -10.56 -3.56 22.23
C GLU A 74 -9.41 -2.66 21.75
N LEU A 75 -9.57 -2.08 20.56
CA LEU A 75 -8.57 -1.17 20.02
C LEU A 75 -8.53 0.15 20.79
N VAL A 76 -7.32 0.70 20.92
CA VAL A 76 -7.03 1.93 21.65
C VAL A 76 -7.44 3.15 20.81
N ASN A 77 -8.33 3.99 21.34
CA ASN A 77 -8.76 5.20 20.65
C ASN A 77 -7.74 6.32 20.85
N CYS A 78 -7.14 6.78 19.75
CA CYS A 78 -6.13 7.83 19.78
C CYS A 78 -6.36 8.82 18.65
N VAL A 79 -6.47 10.11 18.98
CA VAL A 79 -6.69 11.18 18.00
C VAL A 79 -5.40 11.55 17.28
N SER A 80 -4.30 11.69 18.03
CA SER A 80 -3.00 12.07 17.50
C SER A 80 -1.93 11.14 18.04
N LEU A 81 -1.05 10.66 17.16
CA LEU A 81 0.08 9.84 17.56
C LEU A 81 1.01 10.66 18.48
N PRO A 82 1.37 10.17 19.67
CA PRO A 82 2.38 10.84 20.50
C PRO A 82 3.75 10.78 19.80
N SER A 83 4.71 11.57 20.26
CA SER A 83 6.10 11.37 19.86
C SER A 83 6.53 9.95 20.25
N LEU A 84 7.08 9.21 19.30
CA LEU A 84 7.49 7.82 19.49
C LEU A 84 9.01 7.71 19.37
N GLU A 85 9.58 6.82 20.16
CA GLU A 85 10.95 6.35 19.95
C GLU A 85 11.00 5.39 18.76
N GLU A 86 12.18 5.25 18.15
CA GLU A 86 12.39 4.32 17.04
C GLU A 86 11.95 2.90 17.44
N GLY A 87 11.16 2.26 16.58
CA GLY A 87 10.61 0.92 16.79
C GLY A 87 9.29 0.89 17.57
N ALA A 88 8.94 1.94 18.33
CA ALA A 88 7.70 1.97 19.12
C ALA A 88 6.44 2.06 18.25
N ALA A 89 6.53 2.64 17.04
CA ALA A 89 5.42 2.78 16.09
C ALA A 89 4.72 1.46 15.76
N TRP A 90 5.47 0.38 15.80
CA TRP A 90 4.98 -0.96 15.52
C TRP A 90 3.92 -1.40 16.55
N ALA A 91 4.16 -1.16 17.84
CA ALA A 91 3.20 -1.48 18.91
C ALA A 91 1.90 -0.68 18.75
N PHE A 92 2.02 0.61 18.45
CA PHE A 92 0.88 1.50 18.21
C PHE A 92 0.08 1.04 16.98
N SER A 93 0.76 0.71 15.88
CA SER A 93 0.10 0.31 14.63
C SER A 93 -0.84 -0.90 14.77
N LEU A 94 -0.61 -1.75 15.78
CA LEU A 94 -1.43 -2.93 16.06
C LEU A 94 -2.52 -2.69 17.12
N ALA A 95 -2.32 -1.72 18.00
CA ALA A 95 -3.24 -1.44 19.09
C ALA A 95 -4.27 -0.36 18.74
N LEU A 96 -3.92 0.62 17.90
CA LEU A 96 -4.75 1.79 17.67
C LEU A 96 -5.99 1.51 16.80
N SER A 97 -7.12 2.12 17.17
CA SER A 97 -8.33 2.18 16.36
C SER A 97 -8.10 2.88 15.01
N PRO A 98 -8.90 2.58 13.96
CA PRO A 98 -8.79 3.27 12.68
C PRO A 98 -8.90 4.80 12.79
N GLY A 99 -7.92 5.52 12.24
CA GLY A 99 -7.84 6.97 12.30
C GLY A 99 -6.47 7.48 11.86
N GLU A 100 -6.25 8.80 11.91
CA GLU A 100 -4.99 9.42 11.49
C GLU A 100 -3.79 8.95 12.32
N ALA A 101 -3.97 8.77 13.63
CA ALA A 101 -2.92 8.25 14.51
C ALA A 101 -2.45 6.84 14.09
N LEU A 102 -3.39 5.95 13.72
CA LEU A 102 -3.05 4.62 13.21
C LEU A 102 -2.28 4.71 11.89
N ASP A 103 -2.72 5.58 10.96
CA ASP A 103 -2.08 5.71 9.65
C ASP A 103 -0.64 6.23 9.79
N ALA A 104 -0.43 7.22 10.67
CA ALA A 104 0.91 7.70 11.03
C ALA A 104 1.77 6.60 11.66
N ALA A 105 1.22 5.82 12.61
CA ALA A 105 1.91 4.71 13.24
C ALA A 105 2.29 3.62 12.21
N LEU A 106 1.41 3.31 11.25
CA LEU A 106 1.68 2.34 10.19
C LEU A 106 2.81 2.79 9.27
N CYS A 107 2.84 4.07 8.87
CA CYS A 107 3.92 4.61 8.05
C CYS A 107 5.28 4.47 8.74
N LEU A 108 5.38 4.87 10.02
CA LEU A 108 6.61 4.74 10.81
C LEU A 108 6.98 3.25 11.03
N ALA A 109 6.01 2.41 11.38
CA ALA A 109 6.24 1.00 11.64
C ALA A 109 6.76 0.23 10.41
N LEU A 110 6.29 0.60 9.21
CA LEU A 110 6.76 0.00 7.96
C LEU A 110 8.20 0.38 7.61
N ASP A 111 8.63 1.58 8.02
CA ASP A 111 10.00 2.06 7.81
C ASP A 111 10.99 1.44 8.80
N GLU A 112 10.61 1.34 10.08
CA GLU A 112 11.52 0.99 11.18
C GLU A 112 11.50 -0.49 11.54
N GLY A 113 10.39 -1.20 11.35
CA GLY A 113 10.20 -2.49 12.01
C GLY A 113 11.08 -3.64 11.47
N PRO A 114 11.28 -4.69 12.27
CA PRO A 114 12.13 -5.83 11.90
C PRO A 114 11.51 -6.66 10.75
N PRO A 115 12.31 -7.19 9.80
CA PRO A 115 11.83 -8.01 8.67
C PRO A 115 10.93 -9.17 9.09
N ASP A 116 11.35 -9.91 10.10
CA ASP A 116 10.76 -11.20 10.45
C ASP A 116 9.40 -11.10 11.15
N ALA A 117 9.04 -9.91 11.66
CA ALA A 117 7.76 -9.67 12.33
C ALA A 117 6.81 -8.80 11.50
N MET A 118 7.13 -8.47 10.25
CA MET A 118 6.42 -7.41 9.54
C MET A 118 5.03 -7.80 8.99
N ALA A 119 4.73 -9.09 8.88
CA ALA A 119 3.51 -9.57 8.21
C ALA A 119 2.19 -8.97 8.74
N PRO A 120 1.95 -8.82 10.07
CA PRO A 120 0.73 -8.20 10.58
C PRO A 120 0.62 -6.71 10.22
N VAL A 121 1.74 -5.97 10.24
CA VAL A 121 1.78 -4.54 9.91
C VAL A 121 1.61 -4.32 8.41
N LEU A 122 2.22 -5.13 7.56
CA LEU A 122 1.98 -5.10 6.12
C LEU A 122 0.51 -5.36 5.78
N LYS A 123 -0.09 -6.39 6.40
CA LYS A 123 -1.50 -6.71 6.18
C LYS A 123 -2.40 -5.53 6.57
N ARG A 124 -2.24 -5.02 7.79
CA ARG A 124 -3.06 -3.90 8.29
C ARG A 124 -2.82 -2.61 7.53
N GLY A 125 -1.57 -2.32 7.16
CA GLY A 125 -1.19 -1.20 6.30
C GLY A 125 -1.86 -1.27 4.94
N TYR A 126 -1.88 -2.45 4.33
CA TYR A 126 -2.57 -2.68 3.05
C TYR A 126 -4.09 -2.51 3.17
N GLU A 127 -4.71 -3.04 4.22
CA GLU A 127 -6.14 -2.84 4.49
C GLU A 127 -6.50 -1.35 4.64
N ARG A 128 -5.69 -0.60 5.40
CA ARG A 128 -5.85 0.86 5.54
C ARG A 128 -5.64 1.61 4.23
N PHE A 129 -4.62 1.24 3.46
CA PHE A 129 -4.39 1.79 2.12
C PHE A 129 -5.60 1.58 1.21
N MET A 130 -6.20 0.39 1.19
CA MET A 130 -7.36 0.09 0.35
C MET A 130 -8.57 0.94 0.74
N LEU A 131 -8.79 1.17 2.04
CA LEU A 131 -9.84 2.07 2.52
C LEU A 131 -9.63 3.50 2.00
N HIS A 132 -8.44 4.09 2.18
CA HIS A 132 -8.13 5.44 1.68
C HIS A 132 -8.20 5.56 0.17
N SER A 133 -7.71 4.54 -0.55
CA SER A 133 -7.77 4.48 -2.02
C SER A 133 -9.21 4.45 -2.54
N SER A 134 -10.12 3.77 -1.82
CA SER A 134 -11.55 3.72 -2.18
C SER A 134 -12.29 5.02 -1.84
N ALA A 135 -11.90 5.70 -0.75
CA ALA A 135 -12.46 6.97 -0.31
C ALA A 135 -11.93 8.19 -1.09
N ALA A 136 -10.98 8.00 -2.01
CA ALA A 136 -10.27 9.07 -2.72
C ALA A 136 -9.50 10.03 -1.79
N SER A 137 -9.05 9.56 -0.62
CA SER A 137 -8.19 10.30 0.32
C SER A 137 -6.76 10.38 -0.22
N GLY A 138 -6.52 11.28 -1.17
CA GLY A 138 -5.30 11.32 -1.99
C GLY A 138 -4.00 11.31 -1.19
N ALA A 139 -3.84 12.22 -0.22
CA ALA A 139 -2.59 12.36 0.54
C ALA A 139 -2.31 11.15 1.42
N GLN A 140 -3.28 10.70 2.22
CA GLN A 140 -3.12 9.55 3.11
C GLN A 140 -2.89 8.25 2.33
N ALA A 141 -3.59 8.06 1.20
CA ALA A 141 -3.37 6.90 0.34
C ALA A 141 -1.94 6.87 -0.23
N VAL A 142 -1.41 8.02 -0.65
CA VAL A 142 -0.03 8.12 -1.16
C VAL A 142 0.97 7.81 -0.05
N SER A 143 0.87 8.42 1.13
CA SER A 143 1.83 8.19 2.23
C SER A 143 1.89 6.71 2.63
N LEU A 144 0.74 6.05 2.78
CA LEU A 144 0.70 4.61 3.09
C LEU A 144 1.25 3.77 1.94
N ALA A 145 0.94 4.10 0.68
CA ALA A 145 1.47 3.37 -0.46
C ALA A 145 2.99 3.50 -0.58
N GLU A 146 3.56 4.66 -0.24
CA GLU A 146 5.01 4.89 -0.20
C GLU A 146 5.69 4.04 0.87
N ALA A 147 5.15 4.04 2.09
CA ALA A 147 5.65 3.20 3.18
C ALA A 147 5.57 1.71 2.82
N LEU A 148 4.43 1.26 2.29
CA LEU A 148 4.23 -0.12 1.83
C LEU A 148 5.21 -0.50 0.71
N HIS A 149 5.44 0.40 -0.25
CA HIS A 149 6.34 0.12 -1.36
C HIS A 149 7.82 0.06 -0.93
N ARG A 150 8.28 1.04 -0.14
CA ARG A 150 9.63 1.05 0.43
C ARG A 150 9.93 -0.25 1.18
N ARG A 151 8.92 -0.74 1.91
CA ARG A 151 9.05 -1.96 2.71
C ARG A 151 8.93 -3.25 1.91
N ALA A 152 7.86 -3.41 1.13
CA ALA A 152 7.57 -4.67 0.44
C ALA A 152 8.43 -4.86 -0.82
N ARG A 153 8.80 -3.76 -1.50
CA ARG A 153 9.55 -3.74 -2.77
C ARG A 153 9.00 -4.69 -3.85
N ALA A 154 7.72 -5.00 -3.77
CA ALA A 154 7.04 -5.90 -4.69
C ALA A 154 6.38 -5.12 -5.82
N VAL A 155 6.24 -5.73 -7.00
CA VAL A 155 5.61 -5.12 -8.19
C VAL A 155 4.21 -4.59 -7.86
N TRP A 156 3.40 -5.36 -7.13
CA TRP A 156 2.06 -4.95 -6.74
C TRP A 156 2.05 -3.68 -5.86
N SER A 157 3.04 -3.51 -4.98
CA SER A 157 3.14 -2.36 -4.07
C SER A 157 3.51 -1.09 -4.83
N GLY A 158 4.47 -1.19 -5.77
CA GLY A 158 4.86 -0.06 -6.61
C GLY A 158 3.76 0.33 -7.60
N MET A 159 2.99 -0.63 -8.09
CA MET A 159 1.78 -0.37 -8.87
C MET A 159 0.74 0.44 -8.11
N ASN A 160 0.46 0.05 -6.87
CA ASN A 160 -0.48 0.79 -6.01
C ASN A 160 0.01 2.21 -5.70
N LEU A 161 1.32 2.37 -5.48
CA LEU A 161 1.93 3.69 -5.32
C LEU A 161 1.77 4.55 -6.57
N ALA A 162 2.11 4.03 -7.76
CA ALA A 162 1.98 4.77 -9.01
C ALA A 162 0.53 5.18 -9.30
N ILE A 163 -0.45 4.30 -9.03
CA ILE A 163 -1.88 4.61 -9.17
C ILE A 163 -2.28 5.75 -8.20
N SER A 164 -1.81 5.69 -6.96
CA SER A 164 -2.15 6.70 -5.94
C SER A 164 -1.55 8.05 -6.28
N ARG A 165 -0.28 8.10 -6.69
CA ARG A 165 0.39 9.32 -7.17
C ARG A 165 -0.33 9.91 -8.39
N THR A 166 -0.72 9.08 -9.35
CA THR A 166 -1.50 9.52 -10.52
C THR A 166 -2.83 10.16 -10.12
N ARG A 167 -3.56 9.56 -9.17
CA ARG A 167 -4.83 10.12 -8.65
C ARG A 167 -4.62 11.43 -7.88
N ALA A 168 -3.49 11.59 -7.21
CA ALA A 168 -3.10 12.82 -6.53
C ALA A 168 -2.56 13.91 -7.49
N GLY A 169 -2.46 13.62 -8.79
CA GLY A 169 -1.90 14.55 -9.79
C GLY A 169 -0.37 14.57 -9.86
N ASP A 170 0.32 13.74 -9.06
CA ASP A 170 1.77 13.55 -9.13
C ASP A 170 2.15 12.59 -10.27
N TYR A 171 2.04 13.08 -11.50
CA TYR A 171 2.38 12.30 -12.70
C TYR A 171 3.89 12.05 -12.81
N VAL A 172 4.73 12.93 -12.27
CA VAL A 172 6.19 12.78 -12.31
C VAL A 172 6.59 11.61 -11.42
N GLY A 173 6.24 11.64 -10.13
CA GLY A 173 6.55 10.57 -9.20
C GLY A 173 5.89 9.24 -9.59
N ALA A 174 4.69 9.25 -10.16
CA ALA A 174 4.07 8.04 -10.71
C ALA A 174 4.87 7.43 -11.85
N SER A 175 5.36 8.25 -12.79
CA SER A 175 6.17 7.78 -13.92
C SER A 175 7.53 7.24 -13.47
N GLU A 176 8.17 7.89 -12.50
CA GLU A 176 9.43 7.46 -11.92
C GLU A 176 9.29 6.10 -11.24
N THR A 177 8.26 5.90 -10.41
CA THR A 177 7.97 4.60 -9.77
C THR A 177 7.81 3.49 -10.81
N LEU A 178 7.02 3.71 -11.86
CA LEU A 178 6.82 2.70 -12.90
C LEU A 178 8.08 2.44 -13.72
N SER A 179 8.86 3.48 -14.02
CA SER A 179 10.14 3.35 -14.72
C SER A 179 11.18 2.60 -13.88
N GLU A 180 11.16 2.74 -12.55
CA GLU A 180 12.01 1.96 -11.65
C GLU A 180 11.61 0.47 -11.67
N LEU A 181 10.31 0.17 -11.53
CA LEU A 181 9.81 -1.21 -11.60
C LEU A 181 10.19 -1.89 -12.92
N LEU A 182 10.12 -1.16 -14.04
CA LEU A 182 10.48 -1.66 -15.37
C LEU A 182 11.96 -2.02 -15.54
N LYS A 183 12.85 -1.57 -14.64
CA LYS A 183 14.27 -1.97 -14.64
C LYS A 183 14.48 -3.35 -13.99
N GLY A 184 13.51 -3.84 -13.22
CA GLY A 184 13.58 -5.14 -12.57
C GLY A 184 13.28 -6.29 -13.52
N GLU A 185 13.51 -7.51 -13.03
CA GLU A 185 13.08 -8.74 -13.71
C GLU A 185 11.56 -8.90 -13.58
N LEU A 186 10.86 -8.79 -14.69
CA LEU A 186 9.40 -8.85 -14.77
C LEU A 186 8.98 -9.93 -15.77
N SER A 187 7.86 -10.58 -15.50
CA SER A 187 7.24 -11.44 -16.52
C SER A 187 6.77 -10.61 -17.71
N ASP A 188 6.62 -11.23 -18.89
CA ASP A 188 6.07 -10.55 -20.08
C ASP A 188 4.68 -9.94 -19.81
N ALA A 189 3.87 -10.64 -19.01
CA ALA A 189 2.55 -10.17 -18.61
C ALA A 189 2.65 -8.90 -17.74
N ASP A 190 3.54 -8.90 -16.73
CA ASP A 190 3.75 -7.74 -15.87
C ASP A 190 4.36 -6.56 -16.64
N LEU A 191 5.31 -6.81 -17.54
CA LEU A 191 5.88 -5.79 -18.43
C LEU A 191 4.78 -5.10 -19.26
N ALA A 192 3.88 -5.90 -19.83
CA ALA A 192 2.78 -5.40 -20.64
C ALA A 192 1.81 -4.54 -19.81
N VAL A 193 1.52 -4.95 -18.57
CA VAL A 193 0.70 -4.16 -17.62
C VAL A 193 1.41 -2.87 -17.20
N MET A 194 2.69 -2.93 -16.82
CA MET A 194 3.48 -1.75 -16.42
C MET A 194 3.53 -0.71 -17.54
N ARG A 195 3.78 -1.13 -18.78
CA ARG A 195 3.82 -0.22 -19.95
C ARG A 195 2.47 0.41 -20.24
N SER A 196 1.40 -0.38 -20.17
CA SER A 196 0.03 0.14 -20.30
C SER A 196 -0.22 1.22 -19.23
N ARG A 197 0.16 0.97 -17.98
CA ARG A 197 -0.02 1.92 -16.87
C ARG A 197 0.83 3.17 -17.02
N LEU A 198 2.11 3.03 -17.35
CA LEU A 198 3.01 4.15 -17.60
C LEU A 198 2.50 5.04 -18.75
N SER A 199 1.90 4.44 -19.77
CA SER A 199 1.28 5.21 -20.84
C SER A 199 0.11 6.08 -20.38
N LEU A 200 -0.71 5.61 -19.44
CA LEU A 200 -1.80 6.39 -18.87
C LEU A 200 -1.28 7.55 -18.03
N VAL A 201 -0.17 7.36 -17.32
CA VAL A 201 0.52 8.44 -16.60
C VAL A 201 1.01 9.52 -17.58
N TYR A 202 1.69 9.13 -18.65
CA TYR A 202 2.11 10.07 -19.69
C TYR A 202 0.94 10.78 -20.36
N PHE A 203 -0.14 10.05 -20.63
CA PHE A 203 -1.36 10.63 -21.20
C PHE A 203 -1.97 11.69 -20.28
N GLY A 204 -2.08 11.40 -18.97
CA GLY A 204 -2.56 12.36 -17.96
C GLY A 204 -1.71 13.63 -17.85
N ARG A 205 -0.41 13.53 -18.12
CA ARG A 205 0.52 14.67 -18.20
C ARG A 205 0.49 15.41 -19.56
N GLY A 206 -0.32 14.97 -20.52
CA GLY A 206 -0.36 15.53 -21.88
C GLY A 206 0.75 15.01 -22.82
N GLY A 207 1.55 14.04 -22.40
CA GLY A 207 2.65 13.43 -23.15
C GLY A 207 2.20 12.36 -24.15
N LEU A 208 1.36 12.72 -25.13
CA LEU A 208 0.73 11.76 -26.06
C LEU A 208 1.73 10.90 -26.85
N VAL A 209 2.87 11.47 -27.25
CA VAL A 209 3.90 10.73 -28.01
C VAL A 209 4.49 9.60 -27.16
N MET A 210 4.89 9.91 -25.92
CA MET A 210 5.43 8.93 -24.99
C MET A 210 4.40 7.86 -24.64
N ALA A 211 3.15 8.28 -24.37
CA ALA A 211 2.04 7.37 -24.11
C ALA A 211 1.86 6.36 -25.26
N ARG A 212 1.85 6.83 -26.52
CA ARG A 212 1.72 5.96 -27.70
C ARG A 212 2.90 4.99 -27.84
N GLY A 213 4.13 5.42 -27.54
CA GLY A 213 5.31 4.56 -27.55
C GLY A 213 5.15 3.37 -26.61
N HIS A 214 4.77 3.64 -25.34
CA HIS A 214 4.55 2.59 -24.36
C HIS A 214 3.35 1.69 -24.68
N LEU A 215 2.25 2.25 -25.17
CA LEU A 215 1.09 1.48 -25.62
C LEU A 215 1.42 0.56 -26.80
N GLY A 216 2.20 1.06 -27.78
CA GLY A 216 2.64 0.25 -28.91
C GLY A 216 3.47 -0.95 -28.45
N ALA A 217 4.44 -0.70 -27.57
CA ALA A 217 5.27 -1.74 -26.99
C ALA A 217 4.47 -2.74 -26.13
N GLY A 218 3.48 -2.27 -25.37
CA GLY A 218 2.56 -3.15 -24.63
C GLY A 218 1.68 -3.98 -25.56
N LEU A 219 1.19 -3.41 -26.67
CA LEU A 219 0.37 -4.11 -27.65
C LEU A 219 1.16 -5.25 -28.33
N THR A 220 2.43 -5.03 -28.68
CA THR A 220 3.31 -6.06 -29.25
C THR A 220 3.59 -7.19 -28.26
N GLN A 221 3.55 -6.90 -26.96
CA GLN A 221 3.64 -7.89 -25.87
C GLN A 221 2.29 -8.53 -25.52
N GLY A 222 1.23 -8.27 -26.30
CA GLY A 222 -0.07 -8.91 -26.09
C GLY A 222 -1.02 -8.20 -25.13
N SER A 223 -0.67 -7.01 -24.61
CA SER A 223 -1.57 -6.22 -23.74
C SER A 223 -2.89 -5.91 -24.45
N GLY A 224 -4.00 -6.44 -23.92
CA GLY A 224 -5.37 -6.10 -24.37
C GLY A 224 -5.69 -4.64 -24.08
N ASP A 225 -5.37 -4.17 -22.86
CA ASP A 225 -5.59 -2.79 -22.41
C ASP A 225 -4.90 -1.78 -23.33
N SER A 226 -3.67 -2.06 -23.76
CA SER A 226 -2.95 -1.17 -24.68
C SER A 226 -3.67 -1.01 -26.02
N GLY A 227 -4.25 -2.10 -26.53
CA GLY A 227 -5.08 -2.08 -27.74
C GLY A 227 -6.35 -1.25 -27.55
N ILE A 228 -7.02 -1.39 -26.41
CA ILE A 228 -8.22 -0.61 -26.07
C ILE A 228 -7.90 0.89 -26.02
N VAL A 229 -6.86 1.28 -25.30
CA VAL A 229 -6.46 2.70 -25.17
C VAL A 229 -6.03 3.29 -26.51
N LEU A 230 -5.23 2.57 -27.31
CA LEU A 230 -4.90 3.02 -28.67
C LEU A 230 -6.14 3.12 -29.56
N GLY A 231 -7.13 2.25 -29.37
CA GLY A 231 -8.41 2.28 -30.09
C GLY A 231 -9.22 3.55 -29.77
N LEU A 232 -9.24 3.94 -28.48
CA LEU A 232 -9.86 5.20 -28.04
C LEU A 232 -9.14 6.43 -28.59
N ILE A 233 -7.80 6.44 -28.55
CA ILE A 233 -6.99 7.52 -29.15
C ILE A 233 -7.25 7.61 -30.67
N ALA A 234 -7.40 6.47 -31.34
CA ALA A 234 -7.74 6.44 -32.77
C ALA A 234 -9.15 7.00 -33.03
N ILE A 235 -10.13 6.71 -32.17
CA ILE A 235 -11.46 7.33 -32.21
C ILE A 235 -11.37 8.86 -32.10
N GLU A 236 -10.62 9.36 -31.11
CA GLU A 236 -10.47 10.79 -30.87
C GLU A 236 -9.83 11.50 -32.08
N GLY A 237 -8.82 10.88 -32.70
CA GLY A 237 -8.18 11.37 -33.92
C GLY A 237 -8.97 11.13 -35.22
N GLY A 238 -10.19 10.60 -35.15
CA GLY A 238 -11.01 10.34 -36.33
C GLY A 238 -10.57 9.14 -37.19
N HIS A 239 -9.70 8.27 -36.67
CA HIS A 239 -9.17 7.09 -37.36
C HIS A 239 -10.02 5.83 -37.11
N TRP A 240 -11.28 5.84 -37.53
CA TRP A 240 -12.29 4.79 -37.31
C TRP A 240 -11.89 3.39 -37.79
N GLY A 241 -11.19 3.29 -38.92
CA GLY A 241 -10.69 2.00 -39.42
C GLY A 241 -9.69 1.38 -38.45
N ARG A 242 -8.75 2.21 -37.95
CA ARG A 242 -7.72 1.76 -37.00
C ARG A 242 -8.33 1.40 -35.65
N SER A 243 -9.25 2.20 -35.12
CA SER A 243 -9.91 1.89 -33.84
C SER A 243 -10.64 0.56 -33.89
N ARG A 244 -11.33 0.27 -35.01
CA ARG A 244 -11.97 -1.02 -35.25
C ARG A 244 -10.98 -2.17 -35.13
N VAL A 245 -9.89 -2.15 -35.90
CA VAL A 245 -8.88 -3.21 -35.87
C VAL A 245 -8.36 -3.46 -34.44
N LEU A 246 -8.11 -2.39 -33.69
CA LEU A 246 -7.61 -2.48 -32.32
C LEU A 246 -8.62 -3.10 -31.35
N PHE A 247 -9.88 -2.66 -31.35
CA PHE A 247 -10.91 -3.26 -30.49
C PHE A 247 -11.24 -4.70 -30.87
N ARG A 248 -11.27 -5.03 -32.18
CA ARG A 248 -11.46 -6.41 -32.63
C ARG A 248 -10.33 -7.31 -32.17
N SER A 249 -9.08 -6.84 -32.24
CA SER A 249 -7.93 -7.58 -31.73
C SER A 249 -8.03 -7.82 -30.22
N ALA A 250 -8.46 -6.81 -29.45
CA ALA A 250 -8.69 -6.96 -28.01
C ALA A 250 -9.80 -7.99 -27.71
N LEU A 251 -10.94 -7.94 -28.42
CA LEU A 251 -12.03 -8.91 -28.28
C LEU A 251 -11.67 -10.33 -28.71
N ALA A 252 -10.79 -10.48 -29.70
CA ALA A 252 -10.29 -11.78 -30.12
C ALA A 252 -9.44 -12.45 -29.03
N ARG A 253 -8.77 -11.65 -28.19
CA ARG A 253 -8.01 -12.15 -27.03
C ARG A 253 -8.92 -12.44 -25.83
N ASP A 254 -9.82 -11.52 -25.53
CA ASP A 254 -10.82 -11.68 -24.47
C ASP A 254 -12.19 -11.16 -24.92
N PRO A 255 -13.09 -12.07 -25.35
CA PRO A 255 -14.44 -11.70 -25.76
C PRO A 255 -15.30 -11.11 -24.63
N ARG A 256 -14.95 -11.32 -23.35
CA ARG A 256 -15.70 -10.82 -22.19
C ARG A 256 -15.26 -9.42 -21.77
N GLN A 257 -14.24 -8.85 -22.42
CA GLN A 257 -13.72 -7.54 -22.09
C GLN A 257 -14.70 -6.42 -22.50
N ALA A 258 -15.58 -6.04 -21.56
CA ALA A 258 -16.72 -5.14 -21.81
C ALA A 258 -16.31 -3.80 -22.45
N TRP A 259 -15.15 -3.26 -22.07
CA TRP A 259 -14.64 -2.00 -22.64
C TRP A 259 -14.25 -2.12 -24.11
N ALA A 260 -13.67 -3.24 -24.53
CA ALA A 260 -13.36 -3.49 -25.93
C ALA A 260 -14.64 -3.62 -26.77
N GLY A 261 -15.67 -4.29 -26.23
CA GLY A 261 -16.99 -4.40 -26.85
C GLY A 261 -17.66 -3.04 -27.06
N ARG A 262 -17.68 -2.21 -26.01
CA ARG A 262 -18.20 -0.83 -26.09
C ARG A 262 -17.43 0.02 -27.09
N GLY A 263 -16.10 -0.02 -27.07
CA GLY A 263 -15.25 0.70 -28.01
C GLY A 263 -15.45 0.26 -29.47
N TRP A 264 -15.59 -1.04 -29.71
CA TRP A 264 -15.92 -1.59 -31.03
C TRP A 264 -17.28 -1.08 -31.51
N GLY A 265 -18.33 -1.17 -30.69
CA GLY A 265 -19.66 -0.65 -31.02
C GLY A 265 -19.64 0.84 -31.36
N LEU A 266 -18.98 1.65 -30.54
CA LEU A 266 -18.81 3.09 -30.79
C LEU A 266 -18.09 3.36 -32.12
N SER A 267 -17.09 2.55 -32.46
CA SER A 267 -16.35 2.69 -33.72
C SER A 267 -17.14 2.31 -34.98
N MET A 268 -18.33 1.71 -34.83
CA MET A 268 -19.23 1.31 -35.91
C MET A 268 -20.38 2.30 -36.13
N VAL A 269 -20.61 3.25 -35.22
CA VAL A 269 -21.70 4.23 -35.34
C VAL A 269 -21.49 5.07 -36.60
N PRO A 270 -22.48 5.12 -37.53
CA PRO A 270 -22.39 5.96 -38.71
C PRO A 270 -22.15 7.40 -38.30
N ARG A 271 -21.14 8.03 -38.90
CA ARG A 271 -20.86 9.43 -38.62
C ARG A 271 -21.78 10.27 -39.47
N THR A 272 -22.76 10.89 -38.84
CA THR A 272 -23.42 12.06 -39.41
C THR A 272 -22.29 13.04 -39.70
N GLN A 273 -22.04 13.30 -40.99
CA GLN A 273 -21.09 14.34 -41.40
C GLN A 273 -21.48 15.59 -40.61
N ARG A 274 -20.63 16.02 -39.67
CA ARG A 274 -20.78 17.36 -39.13
C ARG A 274 -20.62 18.25 -40.35
N LEU A 275 -21.72 18.87 -40.77
CA LEU A 275 -21.72 19.97 -41.71
C LEU A 275 -20.84 21.04 -41.07
N THR A 276 -19.57 21.03 -41.44
CA THR A 276 -18.62 22.10 -41.13
C THR A 276 -19.09 23.30 -41.93
N ASN A 277 -19.75 24.24 -41.26
CA ASN A 277 -19.84 25.62 -41.74
C ASN A 277 -18.47 26.29 -41.64
#